data_AF-A0A1W1BN78-F1
#
_entry.id   AF-A0A1W1BN78-F1
#
_cell.length_a   1.000
_cell.length_b   1.000
_cell.length_c   1.000
_cell.angle_alpha   90.00
_cell.angle_beta   90.00
_cell.angle_gamma   90.00
#
_symmetry.space_group_name_H-M   'P 1'
#
loop_
_entity.id
_entity.type
_entity.pdbx_description
1 polymer ?
#
loop_
_entity_poly.entity_id
_entity_poly.type
_entity_poly.pdbx_seq_one_letter_code
_entity_poly.pdbx_strand_id
1 'polypeptide(L)'
;MLWLIVTVVYQEDIDKYIVVDGFHRFTVLKKHFKLKEIPVIILDLSMKEMMSATVAFNEARGKHQIDPTSEMVARMVKMDIGDKNICKLLNMTAEELLRFKLQAGLPNLYKDEEFSRSWVKA
;
A
#
# COMPACT_ATOMS: atom_id res chain seq x y z
N MET A 1 -16.05 16.83 14.54
CA MET A 1 -15.60 17.54 13.32
C MET A 1 -14.31 16.95 12.72
N LEU A 2 -13.98 15.66 12.94
CA LEU A 2 -12.79 14.99 12.40
C LEU A 2 -13.07 14.15 11.12
N TRP A 3 -14.34 14.05 10.70
CA TRP A 3 -14.79 13.08 9.68
C TRP A 3 -14.54 13.51 8.22
N LEU A 4 -14.02 14.71 7.98
CA LEU A 4 -13.83 15.28 6.63
C LEU A 4 -12.36 15.46 6.23
N ILE A 5 -11.41 15.03 7.07
CA ILE A 5 -10.01 15.30 6.82
C ILE A 5 -9.49 14.46 5.64
N VAL A 6 -8.85 15.14 4.70
CA VAL A 6 -8.07 14.54 3.61
C VAL A 6 -6.60 14.74 3.95
N THR A 7 -5.82 13.66 3.88
CA THR A 7 -4.39 13.71 4.19
C THR A 7 -3.61 13.65 2.89
N VAL A 8 -2.67 14.57 2.75
CA VAL A 8 -1.88 14.73 1.53
C VAL A 8 -0.39 14.80 1.86
N VAL A 9 0.43 14.50 0.86
CA VAL A 9 1.87 14.79 0.87
C VAL A 9 2.16 15.71 -0.30
N TYR A 10 3.01 16.71 -0.08
CA TYR A 10 3.48 17.59 -1.13
C TYR A 10 4.69 16.96 -1.83
N GLN A 11 4.67 16.91 -3.15
CA GLN A 11 5.81 16.50 -3.96
C GLN A 11 6.41 17.72 -4.66
N GLU A 12 7.64 18.06 -4.27
CA GLU A 12 8.39 19.17 -4.85
C GLU A 12 8.68 18.96 -6.35
N ASP A 13 9.03 17.73 -6.76
CA ASP A 13 9.41 17.41 -8.14
C ASP A 13 8.32 17.74 -9.19
N ILE A 14 7.05 17.67 -8.78
CA ILE A 14 5.89 17.88 -9.65
C ILE A 14 5.00 19.04 -9.19
N ASP A 15 5.41 19.76 -8.15
CA ASP A 15 4.69 20.86 -7.50
C ASP A 15 3.20 20.56 -7.25
N LYS A 16 2.91 19.39 -6.66
CA LYS A 16 1.54 18.90 -6.45
C LYS A 16 1.36 18.20 -5.11
N TYR A 17 0.13 18.25 -4.61
CA TYR A 17 -0.33 17.46 -3.47
C TYR A 17 -0.88 16.12 -3.93
N ILE A 18 -0.35 15.04 -3.35
CA ILE A 18 -0.82 13.67 -3.54
C ILE A 18 -1.68 13.27 -2.35
N VAL A 19 -2.89 12.78 -2.62
CA VAL A 19 -3.77 12.25 -1.59
C VAL A 19 -3.24 10.90 -1.11
N VAL A 20 -2.83 10.84 0.16
CA VAL A 20 -2.40 9.61 0.85
C VAL A 20 -3.59 8.98 1.54
N ASP A 21 -4.48 9.80 2.11
CA ASP A 21 -5.65 9.31 2.80
C ASP A 21 -6.92 10.15 2.54
N GLY A 22 -8.07 9.46 2.43
CA GLY A 22 -9.35 10.12 2.22
C GLY A 22 -9.71 10.37 0.76
N PHE A 23 -9.26 9.49 -0.16
CA PHE A 23 -9.58 9.57 -1.60
C PHE A 23 -11.08 9.74 -1.89
N HIS A 24 -11.94 8.95 -1.24
CA HIS A 24 -13.39 9.06 -1.43
C HIS A 24 -13.91 10.42 -0.92
N ARG A 25 -13.42 10.89 0.23
CA ARG A 25 -13.79 12.21 0.79
C ARG A 25 -13.36 13.33 -0.16
N PHE A 26 -12.12 13.30 -0.63
CA PHE A 26 -11.62 14.24 -1.64
C PHE A 26 -12.49 14.24 -2.90
N THR A 27 -12.83 13.06 -3.40
CA THR A 27 -13.69 12.91 -4.59
C THR A 27 -15.07 13.52 -4.39
N VAL A 28 -15.68 13.30 -3.22
CA VAL A 28 -16.99 13.84 -2.88
C VAL A 28 -16.95 15.37 -2.74
N LEU A 29 -15.97 15.90 -2.00
CA LEU A 29 -15.79 17.35 -1.81
C LEU A 29 -15.55 18.07 -3.15
N LYS A 30 -14.77 17.46 -4.05
CA LYS A 30 -14.44 18.04 -5.36
C LYS A 30 -15.56 17.88 -6.39
N LYS A 31 -16.17 16.70 -6.52
CA LYS A 31 -17.13 16.42 -7.62
C LYS A 31 -18.56 16.74 -7.25
N HIS A 32 -18.99 16.40 -6.04
CA HIS A 32 -20.37 16.61 -5.60
C HIS A 32 -20.57 18.00 -5.00
N PHE A 33 -19.73 18.39 -4.03
CA PHE A 33 -19.83 19.69 -3.38
C PHE A 33 -19.15 20.82 -4.14
N LYS A 34 -18.25 20.50 -5.09
CA LYS A 34 -17.53 21.45 -5.94
C LYS A 34 -16.86 22.57 -5.13
N LEU A 35 -16.31 22.20 -3.97
CA LEU A 35 -15.62 23.17 -3.11
C LEU A 35 -14.41 23.75 -3.85
N LYS A 36 -14.23 25.07 -3.75
CA LYS A 36 -13.05 25.76 -4.29
C LYS A 36 -11.78 25.37 -3.53
N GLU A 37 -11.92 25.19 -2.22
CA GLU A 37 -10.83 24.86 -1.31
C GLU A 37 -11.24 23.65 -0.45
N ILE A 38 -10.31 22.72 -0.27
CA ILE A 38 -10.51 21.51 0.53
C ILE A 38 -9.49 21.55 1.68
N PRO A 39 -9.93 21.50 2.95
CA PRO A 39 -9.02 21.44 4.07
C PRO A 39 -8.27 20.10 4.04
N VAL A 40 -6.95 20.17 4.13
CA VAL A 40 -6.05 19.01 4.11
C VAL A 40 -5.08 19.05 5.28
N ILE A 41 -4.64 17.88 5.72
CA ILE A 41 -3.45 17.74 6.55
C ILE A 41 -2.29 17.37 5.64
N ILE A 42 -1.25 18.18 5.64
CA ILE A 42 -0.01 17.89 4.91
C ILE A 42 0.89 17.09 5.85
N LEU A 43 1.32 15.92 5.40
CA LEU A 43 2.35 15.13 6.07
C LEU A 43 3.69 15.37 5.40
N ASP A 44 4.74 15.44 6.21
CA ASP A 44 6.12 15.42 5.76
C ASP A 44 6.60 13.97 5.77
N LEU A 45 6.43 13.28 4.64
CA LEU A 45 6.78 11.87 4.47
C LEU A 45 7.59 11.68 3.20
N SER A 46 8.67 10.92 3.28
CA SER A 46 9.37 10.41 2.10
C SER A 46 8.50 9.42 1.31
N MET A 47 8.86 9.16 0.05
CA MET A 47 8.16 8.19 -0.81
C MET A 47 7.98 6.81 -0.15
N LYS A 48 9.00 6.33 0.57
CA LYS A 48 8.94 5.04 1.28
C LYS A 48 7.95 5.09 2.44
N GLU A 49 7.92 6.20 3.17
CA GLU A 49 7.00 6.40 4.28
C GLU A 49 5.56 6.61 3.80
N MET A 50 5.33 7.22 2.64
CA MET A 50 4.00 7.31 2.04
C MET A 50 3.41 5.94 1.76
N MET A 51 4.22 5.02 1.23
CA MET A 51 3.80 3.63 0.97
C MET A 51 3.40 2.95 2.28
N SER A 52 4.25 3.00 3.30
CA SER A 52 3.94 2.45 4.62
C SER A 52 2.71 3.08 5.27
N ALA A 53 2.55 4.41 5.15
CA ALA A 53 1.40 5.12 5.69
C ALA A 53 0.10 4.70 4.99
N THR A 54 0.12 4.58 3.66
CA THR A 54 -1.03 4.12 2.87
C THR A 54 -1.48 2.72 3.32
N VAL A 55 -0.53 1.82 3.58
CA VAL A 55 -0.81 0.48 4.13
C VAL A 55 -1.40 0.58 5.52
N ALA A 56 -0.74 1.30 6.43
CA ALA A 56 -1.17 1.43 7.81
C ALA A 56 -2.59 2.03 7.90
N PHE A 57 -2.91 3.01 7.05
CA PHE A 57 -4.25 3.59 6.97
C PHE A 57 -5.28 2.63 6.38
N ASN A 58 -4.89 1.78 5.42
CA ASN A 58 -5.78 0.76 4.85
C ASN A 58 -6.03 -0.39 5.84
N GLU A 59 -5.00 -0.85 6.56
CA GLU A 59 -5.11 -1.86 7.63
C GLU A 59 -5.97 -1.36 8.79
N ALA A 60 -5.73 -0.14 9.29
CA ALA A 60 -6.50 0.45 10.39
C ALA A 60 -7.99 0.66 10.07
N ARG A 61 -8.36 0.68 8.78
CA ARG A 61 -9.74 0.83 8.32
C ARG A 61 -10.56 -0.45 8.38
N GLY A 62 -9.93 -1.60 8.59
CA GLY A 62 -10.57 -2.88 8.88
C GLY A 62 -11.84 -3.13 8.07
N LYS A 63 -11.73 -3.49 6.79
CA LYS A 63 -12.84 -4.05 6.01
C LYS A 63 -12.35 -4.89 4.83
N HIS A 64 -12.42 -6.21 5.01
CA HIS A 64 -12.47 -7.28 4.01
C HIS A 64 -12.26 -6.88 2.54
N GLN A 65 -11.01 -6.74 2.09
CA GLN A 65 -10.65 -7.00 0.69
C GLN A 65 -9.28 -7.66 0.68
N ILE A 66 -9.22 -8.88 0.16
CA ILE A 66 -8.00 -9.69 0.04
C ILE A 66 -7.09 -9.16 -1.11
N ASP A 67 -7.48 -8.07 -1.79
CA ASP A 67 -6.82 -7.59 -3.02
C ASP A 67 -5.79 -6.45 -2.87
N PRO A 68 -5.93 -5.43 -1.99
CA PRO A 68 -5.01 -4.28 -1.98
C PRO A 68 -3.58 -4.62 -1.54
N THR A 69 -3.44 -5.53 -0.58
CA THR A 69 -2.14 -5.91 0.01
C THR A 69 -1.30 -6.73 -0.98
N SER A 70 -1.93 -7.61 -1.75
CA SER A 70 -1.29 -8.43 -2.79
C SER A 70 -0.71 -7.57 -3.92
N GLU A 71 -1.47 -6.60 -4.44
CA GLU A 71 -1.00 -5.70 -5.48
C GLU A 71 0.14 -4.79 -4.97
N MET A 72 0.06 -4.37 -3.72
CA MET A 72 1.09 -3.57 -3.09
C MET A 72 2.39 -4.34 -2.88
N VAL A 73 2.33 -5.57 -2.35
CA VAL A 73 3.49 -6.45 -2.24
C VAL A 73 4.13 -6.66 -3.61
N ALA A 74 3.34 -6.89 -4.66
CA ALA A 74 3.85 -7.01 -6.02
C ALA A 74 4.58 -5.75 -6.52
N ARG A 75 4.09 -4.55 -6.19
CA ARG A 75 4.78 -3.29 -6.51
C ARG A 75 6.08 -3.15 -5.73
N MET A 76 6.11 -3.48 -4.44
CA MET A 76 7.32 -3.40 -3.61
C MET A 76 8.41 -4.36 -4.10
N VAL A 77 8.03 -5.58 -4.50
CA VAL A 77 8.94 -6.55 -5.12
C VAL A 77 9.47 -6.03 -6.47
N LYS A 78 8.62 -5.44 -7.32
CA LYS A 78 9.05 -4.82 -8.59
C LYS A 78 10.00 -3.62 -8.42
N MET A 79 9.96 -2.97 -7.26
CA MET A 79 10.85 -1.88 -6.89
C MET A 79 12.15 -2.37 -6.22
N ASP A 80 12.42 -3.67 -6.25
CA ASP A 80 13.60 -4.32 -5.63
C ASP A 80 13.72 -4.07 -4.11
N ILE A 81 12.58 -3.88 -3.44
CA ILE A 81 12.55 -3.80 -1.99
C ILE A 81 12.70 -5.22 -1.44
N GLY A 82 13.83 -5.50 -0.79
CA GLY A 82 14.09 -6.83 -0.23
C GLY A 82 13.03 -7.27 0.79
N ASP A 83 12.73 -8.58 0.78
CA ASP A 83 11.66 -9.21 1.58
C ASP A 83 11.70 -8.85 3.07
N LYS A 84 12.88 -8.80 3.68
CA LYS A 84 13.04 -8.39 5.09
C LYS A 84 12.52 -6.98 5.36
N ASN A 85 12.75 -6.05 4.42
CA ASN A 85 12.25 -4.69 4.52
C ASN A 85 10.75 -4.64 4.27
N ILE A 86 10.21 -5.44 3.34
CA ILE A 86 8.76 -5.53 3.13
C ILE A 86 8.07 -6.03 4.40
N CYS A 87 8.54 -7.13 4.99
CA CYS A 87 8.02 -7.67 6.25
C CYS A 87 8.02 -6.62 7.37
N LYS A 88 9.12 -5.86 7.50
CA LYS A 88 9.25 -4.80 8.51
C LYS A 88 8.31 -3.62 8.24
N LEU A 89 8.18 -3.19 6.98
CA LEU A 89 7.36 -2.04 6.57
C LEU A 89 5.86 -2.33 6.68
N LEU A 90 5.45 -3.56 6.41
CA LEU A 90 4.04 -3.98 6.44
C LEU A 90 3.67 -4.70 7.75
N ASN A 91 4.61 -4.82 8.69
CA ASN A 91 4.46 -5.54 9.95
C ASN A 91 3.84 -6.95 9.78
N MET A 92 4.39 -7.70 8.82
CA MET A 92 3.97 -9.07 8.50
C MET A 92 5.12 -10.05 8.63
N THR A 93 4.78 -11.31 8.87
CA THR A 93 5.73 -12.42 8.90
C THR A 93 6.19 -12.80 7.50
N ALA A 94 7.32 -13.52 7.41
CA ALA A 94 7.81 -14.04 6.13
C ALA A 94 6.84 -15.03 5.47
N GLU A 95 6.10 -15.80 6.27
CA GLU A 95 5.09 -16.74 5.75
C GLU A 95 3.89 -16.00 5.16
N GLU A 96 3.44 -14.92 5.80
CA GLU A 96 2.37 -14.07 5.26
C GLU A 96 2.80 -13.40 3.95
N LEU A 97 4.03 -12.87 3.89
CA LEU A 97 4.59 -12.30 2.66
C LEU A 97 4.62 -13.33 1.52
N LEU A 98 5.03 -14.57 1.81
CA LEU A 98 5.07 -15.65 0.82
C LEU A 98 3.66 -15.97 0.29
N ARG A 99 2.65 -16.04 1.16
CA ARG A 99 1.26 -16.27 0.75
C ARG A 99 0.77 -15.16 -0.18
N PHE A 100 1.07 -13.90 0.11
CA PHE A 100 0.72 -12.77 -0.76
C PHE A 100 1.43 -12.84 -2.10
N LYS A 101 2.73 -13.18 -2.14
CA LYS A 101 3.46 -13.36 -3.40
C LYS A 101 2.86 -14.45 -4.30
N LEU A 102 2.41 -15.55 -3.70
CA LEU A 102 1.78 -16.65 -4.42
C LEU A 102 0.37 -16.27 -4.92
N GLN A 103 -0.43 -15.58 -4.09
CA GLN A 103 -1.76 -15.10 -4.46
C GLN A 103 -1.73 -13.99 -5.53
N ALA A 104 -0.74 -13.10 -5.48
CA ALA A 104 -0.57 -11.99 -6.42
C ALA A 104 -0.23 -12.42 -7.86
N GLY A 105 -0.09 -13.72 -8.13
CA GLY A 105 0.18 -14.20 -9.49
C GLY A 105 1.52 -13.68 -10.01
N LEU A 106 2.58 -13.78 -9.19
CA LEU A 106 3.97 -13.55 -9.61
C LEU A 106 4.72 -14.83 -10.06
N PRO A 107 4.12 -15.90 -10.66
CA PRO A 107 4.90 -17.08 -11.03
C PRO A 107 5.94 -16.78 -12.12
N ASN A 108 5.80 -15.67 -12.85
CA ASN A 108 6.82 -15.23 -13.81
C ASN A 108 8.10 -14.67 -13.14
N LEU A 109 8.06 -14.29 -11.86
CA LEU A 109 9.26 -13.85 -11.11
C LEU A 109 10.09 -15.01 -10.55
N TYR A 110 9.51 -16.21 -10.50
CA TYR A 110 10.11 -17.40 -9.87
C TYR A 110 10.30 -18.56 -10.86
N LYS A 111 10.30 -18.28 -12.18
CA LYS A 111 10.51 -19.31 -13.21
C LYS A 111 11.82 -20.09 -13.05
N ASP A 112 12.80 -19.51 -12.36
CA ASP A 112 14.14 -20.06 -12.17
C ASP A 112 14.44 -20.50 -10.73
N GLU A 113 13.48 -20.45 -9.80
CA GLU A 113 13.70 -20.98 -8.45
C GLU A 113 13.26 -22.45 -8.35
N GLU A 114 14.22 -23.33 -8.03
CA GLU A 114 13.94 -24.74 -7.75
C GLU A 114 13.14 -24.87 -6.44
N PHE A 115 11.87 -25.20 -6.56
CA PHE A 115 11.02 -25.53 -5.42
C PHE A 115 11.56 -26.77 -4.68
N SER A 116 11.85 -26.64 -3.39
CA SER A 116 12.17 -27.81 -2.57
C SER A 116 10.94 -28.71 -2.40
N ARG A 117 11.09 -30.01 -2.66
CA ARG A 117 10.01 -31.01 -2.55
C ARG A 117 9.62 -31.25 -1.10
N SER A 118 8.69 -30.46 -0.57
CA SER A 118 8.09 -30.71 0.74
C SER A 118 6.86 -31.62 0.60
N TRP A 119 7.12 -32.91 0.36
CA TRP A 119 6.15 -33.96 0.68
C TRP A 119 6.91 -35.21 1.14
N VAL A 120 7.04 -35.38 2.45
CA VAL A 120 7.37 -36.67 3.04
C VAL A 120 6.07 -37.26 3.55
N LYS A 121 5.66 -38.36 2.91
CA LYS A 121 4.48 -39.14 3.29
C LYS A 121 4.73 -39.72 4.70
N ALA A 122 3.82 -39.44 5.63
CA ALA A 122 3.83 -40.06 6.95
C ALA A 122 3.66 -41.59 6.86
#